data_AF-A0A8H7GZY7-F1
#
_entry.id   AF-A0A8H7GZY7-F1
#
_cell.length_a   1.000
_cell.length_b   1.000
_cell.length_c   1.000
_cell.angle_alpha   90.00
_cell.angle_beta   90.00
_cell.angle_gamma   90.00
#
_symmetry.space_group_name_H-M   'P 1'
#
loop_
_entity.id
_entity.type
_entity.pdbx_description
1 polymer ?
#
loop_
_entity_poly.entity_id
_entity_poly.type
_entity_poly.pdbx_seq_one_letter_code
_entity_poly.pdbx_strand_id
1 'polypeptide(L)'
;MHGGDRMAILAKAAGVQVITTTSSKEEEAKDKVLVVHEVISYWEVPEWSKQVIEPRGGKGAEQVLKVGRQSTLMQYLNSVKWEAFVGVIGVIGQDSPEVKLCDQSFSPPYDSFAQMSEHWWEATRYASG
;
A
#
# COMPACT_ATOMS: atom_id res chain seq x y z
N MET A 1 -5.84 9.22 19.79
CA MET A 1 -4.75 9.18 18.81
C MET A 1 -4.35 7.72 18.65
N HIS A 2 -4.73 7.09 17.54
CA HIS A 2 -4.37 5.71 17.24
C HIS A 2 -3.01 5.64 16.52
N GLY A 3 -2.46 4.43 16.35
CA GLY A 3 -1.15 4.25 15.71
C GLY A 3 -1.09 4.76 14.27
N GLY A 4 -2.19 4.65 13.51
CA GLY A 4 -2.29 5.14 12.13
C GLY A 4 -2.18 6.66 12.00
N ASP A 5 -2.82 7.41 12.90
CA ASP A 5 -2.86 8.89 12.90
C ASP A 5 -1.46 9.50 12.89
N ARG A 6 -0.53 8.92 13.68
CA ARG A 6 0.85 9.41 13.80
C ARG A 6 1.63 9.20 12.50
N MET A 7 1.40 8.07 11.83
CA MET A 7 2.04 7.78 10.56
C MET A 7 1.56 8.72 9.46
N ALA A 8 0.26 9.02 9.44
CA ALA A 8 -0.32 9.98 8.51
C ALA A 8 0.29 11.38 8.68
N ILE A 9 0.48 11.83 9.93
CA ILE A 9 1.14 13.11 10.22
C ILE A 9 2.58 13.13 9.71
N LEU A 10 3.35 12.06 9.97
CA LEU A 10 4.75 11.96 9.53
C LEU A 10 4.87 11.93 8.01
N ALA A 11 4.04 11.14 7.33
CA ALA A 11 4.03 11.07 5.86
C ALA A 11 3.64 12.41 5.24
N LYS A 12 2.66 13.10 5.81
CA LYS A 12 2.29 14.46 5.40
C LYS A 12 3.44 15.45 5.63
N ALA A 13 4.12 15.39 6.77
CA ALA A 13 5.28 16.22 7.06
C ALA A 13 6.45 15.96 6.09
N ALA A 14 6.56 14.74 5.56
CA ALA A 14 7.50 14.38 4.51
C ALA A 14 7.07 14.82 3.09
N GLY A 15 5.92 15.49 2.95
CA GLY A 15 5.39 15.96 1.66
C GLY A 15 4.73 14.87 0.81
N VAL A 16 4.42 13.72 1.41
CA VAL A 16 3.78 12.59 0.71
C VAL A 16 2.27 12.73 0.75
N GLN A 17 1.60 12.36 -0.34
CA GLN A 17 0.14 12.24 -0.37
C GLN A 17 -0.29 10.98 0.39
N VAL A 18 -1.11 11.16 1.42
CA VAL A 18 -1.53 10.07 2.31
C VAL A 18 -2.95 9.63 1.96
N ILE A 19 -3.12 8.34 1.69
CA ILE A 19 -4.43 7.68 1.60
C ILE A 19 -4.57 6.82 2.86
N THR A 20 -5.64 7.03 3.62
CA THR A 20 -5.96 6.17 4.77
C THR A 20 -7.16 5.29 4.45
N THR A 21 -7.16 4.09 5.03
CA THR A 21 -8.31 3.18 4.97
C THR A 21 -8.92 3.08 6.35
N THR A 22 -10.24 3.19 6.46
CA THR A 22 -10.93 3.15 7.75
C THR A 22 -12.04 2.12 7.80
N SER A 23 -12.30 1.66 9.03
CA SER A 23 -13.37 0.75 9.38
C SER A 23 -14.56 1.46 10.02
N SER A 24 -14.50 2.77 10.27
CA SER A 24 -15.54 3.48 11.00
C SER A 24 -15.69 4.93 10.56
N LYS A 25 -16.92 5.44 10.58
CA LYS A 25 -17.20 6.85 10.25
C LYS A 25 -16.56 7.84 11.23
N GLU A 26 -16.37 7.42 12.48
CA GLU A 26 -15.70 8.24 13.50
C GLU A 26 -14.20 8.42 13.23
N GLU A 27 -13.53 7.39 12.71
CA GLU A 27 -12.15 7.48 12.24
C GLU A 27 -12.06 8.32 10.97
N GLU A 28 -13.02 8.19 10.06
CA GLU A 28 -13.08 8.98 8.83
C GLU A 28 -13.15 10.49 9.11
N ALA A 29 -13.93 10.91 10.11
CA ALA A 29 -14.00 12.29 10.54
C ALA A 29 -12.67 12.77 11.15
N LYS A 30 -11.95 11.92 11.88
CA LYS A 30 -10.63 12.24 12.46
C LYS A 30 -9.56 12.36 11.37
N ASP A 31 -9.55 11.47 10.39
CA ASP A 31 -8.60 11.51 9.28
C ASP A 31 -8.78 12.77 8.42
N LYS A 32 -10.04 13.20 8.21
CA LYS A 32 -10.35 14.48 7.56
C LYS A 32 -9.77 15.67 8.33
N VAL A 33 -9.74 15.62 9.66
CA VAL A 33 -9.07 16.65 10.50
C VAL A 33 -7.55 16.60 10.34
N LEU A 34 -6.97 15.42 10.11
CA LEU A 34 -5.52 15.23 9.91
C LEU A 34 -5.02 15.67 8.52
N VAL A 35 -5.91 16.15 7.64
CA VAL A 35 -5.60 16.64 6.29
C VAL A 35 -4.86 15.58 5.48
N VAL A 36 -5.43 14.38 5.45
CA VAL A 36 -5.05 13.34 4.51
C VAL A 36 -5.58 13.70 3.12
N HIS A 37 -4.96 13.14 2.08
CA HIS A 37 -5.38 13.40 0.70
C HIS A 37 -6.73 12.72 0.38
N GLU A 38 -6.87 11.48 0.83
CA GLU A 38 -8.06 10.67 0.59
C GLU A 38 -8.27 9.71 1.76
N VAL A 39 -9.53 9.47 2.13
CA VAL A 39 -9.93 8.44 3.09
C VAL A 39 -10.83 7.45 2.36
N ILE A 40 -10.53 6.17 2.47
CA ILE A 40 -11.32 5.10 1.85
C ILE A 40 -11.93 4.21 2.93
N SER A 41 -13.26 4.16 2.97
CA SER A 41 -13.99 3.22 3.81
C SER A 41 -14.10 1.88 3.10
N TYR A 42 -13.45 0.84 3.64
CA TYR A 42 -13.51 -0.48 3.02
C TYR A 42 -14.87 -1.18 3.20
N TRP A 43 -15.78 -0.64 4.02
CA TRP A 43 -17.17 -1.10 4.09
C TRP A 43 -18.00 -0.61 2.92
N GLU A 44 -17.70 0.60 2.43
CA GLU A 44 -18.41 1.22 1.32
C GLU A 44 -17.85 0.72 -0.02
N VAL A 45 -16.54 0.45 -0.06
CA VAL A 45 -15.85 -0.01 -1.27
C VAL A 45 -15.11 -1.31 -0.96
N PRO A 46 -15.74 -2.49 -1.16
CA PRO A 46 -15.10 -3.79 -0.91
C PRO A 46 -13.85 -4.05 -1.77
N GLU A 47 -13.82 -3.53 -3.00
CA GLU A 47 -12.69 -3.61 -3.93
C GLU A 47 -11.90 -2.29 -3.99
N TRP A 48 -11.58 -1.72 -2.83
CA TRP A 48 -10.97 -0.41 -2.73
C TRP A 48 -9.57 -0.29 -3.35
N SER A 49 -8.87 -1.39 -3.63
CA SER A 49 -7.60 -1.36 -4.38
C SER A 49 -7.72 -0.64 -5.73
N LYS A 50 -8.85 -0.78 -6.43
CA LYS A 50 -9.13 -0.07 -7.68
C LYS A 50 -9.30 1.42 -7.46
N GLN A 51 -9.96 1.81 -6.36
CA GLN A 51 -10.08 3.21 -5.98
C GLN A 51 -8.72 3.83 -5.64
N VAL A 52 -7.75 3.02 -5.20
CA VAL A 52 -6.35 3.46 -5.07
C VAL A 52 -5.66 3.63 -6.43
N ILE A 53 -6.11 3.01 -7.52
CA ILE A 53 -5.40 3.05 -8.80
C ILE A 53 -6.03 4.01 -9.81
N GLU A 54 -7.34 3.97 -9.97
CA GLU A 54 -8.08 4.66 -11.03
C GLU A 54 -7.93 6.19 -10.98
N PRO A 55 -8.11 6.87 -9.82
CA PRO A 55 -7.95 8.32 -9.73
C PRO A 55 -6.51 8.79 -9.99
N ARG A 56 -5.53 7.88 -9.87
CA ARG A 56 -4.10 8.14 -10.05
C ARG A 56 -3.61 7.72 -11.45
N GLY A 57 -4.52 7.66 -12.42
CA GLY A 57 -4.18 7.42 -13.82
C GLY A 57 -3.61 6.02 -14.06
N GLY A 58 -4.10 5.02 -13.31
CA GLY A 58 -3.62 3.65 -13.41
C GLY A 58 -2.34 3.37 -12.62
N LYS A 59 -1.81 4.35 -11.87
CA LYS A 59 -0.63 4.17 -11.01
C LYS A 59 -1.04 3.83 -9.59
N GLY A 60 -0.60 2.67 -9.10
CA GLY A 60 -0.77 2.28 -7.72
C GLY A 60 0.12 3.07 -6.74
N ALA A 61 -0.09 2.83 -5.46
CA ALA A 61 0.68 3.43 -4.37
C ALA A 61 2.16 3.02 -4.42
N GLU A 62 3.05 3.96 -4.12
CA GLU A 62 4.50 3.70 -4.11
C GLU A 62 4.96 3.03 -2.82
N GLN A 63 4.25 3.30 -1.73
CA GLN A 63 4.54 2.75 -0.42
C GLN A 63 3.24 2.42 0.29
N VAL A 64 3.21 1.27 0.95
CA VAL A 64 2.15 0.88 1.86
C VAL A 64 2.73 0.56 3.21
N LEU A 65 2.08 1.07 4.25
CA LEU A 65 2.34 0.71 5.63
C LEU A 65 1.08 0.07 6.21
N LYS A 66 1.15 -1.23 6.46
CA LYS A 66 0.01 -2.05 6.86
C LYS A 66 0.07 -2.43 8.33
N VAL A 67 -0.99 -2.06 9.04
CA VAL A 67 -1.39 -2.64 10.33
C VAL A 67 -2.81 -3.21 10.18
N GLY A 68 -3.06 -4.44 10.62
CA GLY A 68 -4.42 -4.98 10.72
C GLY A 68 -4.60 -6.39 10.16
N ARG A 69 -5.83 -6.74 9.78
CA ARG A 69 -6.21 -8.11 9.41
C ARG A 69 -5.59 -8.59 8.11
N GLN A 70 -5.32 -9.89 8.02
CA GLN A 70 -4.78 -10.53 6.83
C GLN A 70 -5.78 -10.48 5.66
N SER A 71 -7.08 -10.53 5.96
CA SER A 71 -8.16 -10.42 4.96
C SER A 71 -8.06 -9.16 4.09
N THR A 72 -7.44 -8.10 4.61
CA THR A 72 -7.25 -6.84 3.88
C THR A 72 -5.91 -6.73 3.16
N LEU A 73 -4.94 -7.60 3.47
CA LEU A 73 -3.58 -7.53 2.93
C LEU A 73 -3.55 -7.59 1.40
N MET A 74 -4.37 -8.46 0.80
CA MET A 74 -4.42 -8.61 -0.65
C MET A 74 -4.89 -7.34 -1.36
N GLN A 75 -5.82 -6.59 -0.77
CA GLN A 75 -6.25 -5.30 -1.34
C GLN A 75 -5.10 -4.28 -1.31
N TYR A 76 -4.26 -4.27 -0.27
CA TYR A 76 -3.08 -3.41 -0.25
C TYR A 76 -2.07 -3.81 -1.33
N LEU A 77 -1.77 -5.10 -1.46
CA LEU A 77 -0.86 -5.60 -2.50
C LEU A 77 -1.38 -5.30 -3.91
N ASN A 78 -2.69 -5.38 -4.13
CA ASN A 78 -3.30 -5.04 -5.41
C ASN A 78 -3.34 -3.53 -5.67
N SER A 79 -3.12 -2.70 -4.65
CA SER A 79 -3.18 -1.25 -4.76
C SER A 79 -1.84 -0.60 -5.07
N VAL A 80 -0.73 -1.35 -5.01
CA VAL A 80 0.62 -0.79 -5.20
C VAL A 80 1.09 -0.85 -6.65
N LYS A 81 1.99 0.08 -7.02
CA LYS A 81 2.69 0.02 -8.30
C LYS A 81 3.81 -1.03 -8.26
N TRP A 82 4.41 -1.29 -9.42
CA TRP A 82 5.64 -2.08 -9.49
C TRP A 82 6.77 -1.40 -8.70
N GLU A 83 7.66 -2.21 -8.12
CA GLU A 83 8.78 -1.77 -7.27
C GLU A 83 8.35 -0.98 -6.01
N ALA A 84 7.07 -1.04 -5.64
CA ALA A 84 6.58 -0.40 -4.44
C ALA A 84 7.07 -1.11 -3.17
N PHE A 85 7.24 -0.32 -2.11
CA PHE A 85 7.60 -0.83 -0.79
C PHE A 85 6.35 -1.15 0.02
N VAL A 86 6.25 -2.37 0.55
CA VAL A 86 5.15 -2.78 1.43
C VAL A 86 5.69 -3.18 2.79
N GLY A 87 5.54 -2.30 3.77
CA GLY A 87 5.89 -2.56 5.17
C GLY A 87 4.69 -3.09 5.94
N VAL A 88 4.78 -4.30 6.47
CA VAL A 88 3.75 -4.87 7.36
C VAL A 88 4.27 -4.78 8.80
N ILE A 89 3.60 -3.96 9.61
CA ILE A 89 4.01 -3.71 11.00
C ILE A 89 3.43 -4.79 11.94
N GLY A 90 2.26 -5.33 11.63
CA GLY A 90 1.65 -6.40 12.40
C GLY A 90 0.29 -6.84 11.90
N VAL A 91 0.00 -8.13 12.10
CA VAL A 91 -1.30 -8.74 11.81
C VAL A 91 -2.12 -8.82 13.09
N ILE A 92 -3.37 -8.36 13.03
CA ILE A 92 -4.29 -8.38 14.18
C ILE A 92 -5.44 -9.33 13.87
N GLY A 93 -5.65 -10.36 14.71
CA GLY A 93 -6.74 -11.33 14.57
C GLY A 93 -6.28 -12.79 14.69
N GLN A 94 -7.23 -13.73 14.62
CA GLN A 94 -6.99 -15.18 14.49
C GLN A 94 -7.04 -15.63 13.02
N ASP A 95 -6.46 -14.83 12.12
CA ASP A 95 -6.38 -15.24 10.71
C ASP A 95 -5.21 -16.24 10.56
N SER A 96 -5.41 -17.30 9.79
CA SER A 96 -4.38 -18.32 9.52
C SER A 96 -3.17 -17.70 8.83
N PRO A 97 -1.92 -17.97 9.26
CA PRO A 97 -0.71 -17.25 8.85
C PRO A 97 -0.32 -17.40 7.37
N GLU A 98 -1.05 -18.21 6.60
CA GLU A 98 -0.72 -18.50 5.21
C GLU A 98 -1.23 -17.39 4.28
N VAL A 99 -0.32 -16.53 3.85
CA VAL A 99 -0.55 -15.57 2.77
C VAL A 99 -0.01 -16.17 1.48
N LYS A 100 -0.89 -16.56 0.57
CA LYS A 100 -0.50 -17.03 -0.76
C LYS A 100 -0.16 -15.85 -1.66
N LEU A 101 1.13 -15.48 -1.64
CA LEU A 101 1.65 -14.39 -2.48
C LEU A 101 1.88 -14.83 -3.93
N CYS A 102 2.27 -16.10 -4.16
CA CYS A 102 2.71 -16.58 -5.48
C CYS A 102 1.62 -16.68 -6.55
N ASP A 103 0.34 -16.63 -6.19
CA ASP A 103 -0.77 -16.68 -7.17
C ASP A 103 -1.04 -15.31 -7.81
N GLN A 104 -0.34 -14.25 -7.38
CA GLN A 104 -0.47 -12.93 -7.96
C GLN A 104 0.33 -12.81 -9.25
N SER A 105 -0.40 -12.74 -10.36
CA SER A 105 0.17 -12.39 -11.66
C SER A 105 0.47 -10.89 -11.67
N PHE A 106 1.63 -10.49 -11.15
CA PHE A 106 2.13 -9.15 -11.38
C PHE A 106 2.70 -9.09 -12.80
N SER A 107 2.07 -8.33 -13.70
CA SER A 107 2.68 -8.08 -15.00
C SER A 107 3.75 -7.00 -14.82
N PRO A 108 5.05 -7.34 -14.90
CA PRO A 108 6.08 -6.32 -14.82
C PRO A 108 5.88 -5.33 -15.99
N PRO A 109 6.31 -4.06 -15.84
CA PRO A 109 6.35 -3.11 -16.96
C PRO A 109 7.46 -3.44 -17.98
N TYR A 110 8.06 -4.62 -17.89
CA TYR A 110 9.13 -5.10 -18.75
C TYR A 110 8.58 -6.20 -19.65
N ASP A 111 8.81 -6.07 -20.96
CA ASP A 111 8.37 -7.04 -21.96
C ASP A 111 9.30 -8.28 -22.00
N SER A 112 10.47 -8.21 -21.34
CA SER A 112 11.45 -9.31 -21.34
C SER A 112 12.34 -9.34 -20.09
N PHE A 113 12.86 -10.54 -19.80
CA PHE A 113 13.88 -10.74 -18.77
C PHE A 113 15.17 -9.95 -19.06
N ALA A 114 15.50 -9.71 -20.33
CA ALA A 114 16.68 -8.93 -20.71
C ALA A 114 16.54 -7.46 -20.25
N GLN A 115 15.40 -6.82 -20.52
CA GLN A 115 15.09 -5.47 -20.04
C GLN A 115 15.10 -5.38 -18.50
N MET A 116 14.55 -6.38 -17.81
CA MET A 116 14.57 -6.44 -16.35
C MET A 116 16.01 -6.58 -15.81
N SER A 117 16.82 -7.43 -16.43
CA SER A 117 18.16 -7.76 -15.96
C SER A 117 19.11 -6.56 -16.00
N GLU A 118 18.96 -5.66 -16.98
CA GLU A 118 19.75 -4.43 -17.12
C GLU A 118 19.63 -3.49 -15.91
N HIS A 119 18.44 -3.37 -15.32
CA HIS A 119 18.22 -2.55 -14.13
C HIS A 119 18.57 -3.28 -12.83
N TRP A 120 18.41 -4.61 -12.81
CA TRP A 120 18.67 -5.44 -11.63
C TRP A 120 20.17 -5.59 -11.31
N TRP A 121 21.02 -5.70 -12.34
CA TRP A 121 22.45 -5.89 -12.12
C TRP A 121 23.13 -4.61 -11.59
N GLU A 122 22.61 -3.42 -11.93
CA GLU A 122 23.10 -2.12 -11.42
C GLU A 122 22.74 -1.90 -9.93
N ALA A 123 21.54 -2.31 -9.51
CA ALA A 123 21.10 -2.22 -8.12
C ALA A 123 21.98 -3.04 -7.17
N THR A 124 22.47 -4.21 -7.63
CA THR A 124 23.36 -5.08 -6.85
C THR A 124 24.74 -4.46 -6.64
N ARG A 125 25.24 -3.64 -7.59
CA ARG A 125 26.53 -2.92 -7.46
C ARG A 125 26.51 -1.84 -6.38
N TYR A 126 25.37 -1.19 -6.15
CA TYR A 126 25.26 -0.14 -5.13
C TYR A 126 25.16 -0.67 -3.70
N ALA A 127 24.70 -1.92 -3.51
CA ALA A 127 24.55 -2.52 -2.18
C ALA A 127 25.86 -3.09 -1.59
N SER A 128 26.93 -3.20 -2.38
CA SER A 128 28.23 -3.73 -1.96
C SER A 128 29.27 -2.63 -1.60
N GLY A 129 28.82 -1.46 -1.15
CA GLY A 129 29.67 -0.33 -0.73
C GLY A 129 29.93 -0.29 0.77
#